data_AF-Q7NYN2-F1
#
_entry.id   AF-Q7NYN2-F1
#
_cell.length_a   1.000
_cell.length_b   1.000
_cell.length_c   1.000
_cell.angle_alpha   90.00
_cell.angle_beta   90.00
_cell.angle_gamma   90.00
#
_symmetry.space_group_name_H-M   'P 1'
#
loop_
_entity.id
_entity.type
_entity.pdbx_description
1 polymer ?
#
loop_
_entity_poly.entity_id
_entity_poly.type
_entity_poly.pdbx_seq_one_letter_code
_entity_poly.pdbx_strand_id
1 'polypeptide(L)'
;MGKVMPLLSICSSETGDSVHMHANLQGLIILQDAIINLQRKLLADQSDHEHFRSADWAGYELTTSMLESEYNSNCKQVHHLELFAWTDEWREKHKL
;
A
#
# COMPACT_ATOMS: atom_id res chain seq x y z
N MET A 1 9.76 -12.12 24.60
CA MET A 1 8.77 -12.01 23.51
C MET A 1 9.53 -11.67 22.24
N GLY A 2 9.43 -12.51 21.20
CA GLY A 2 10.09 -12.23 19.91
C GLY A 2 9.51 -10.96 19.29
N LYS A 3 10.35 -10.19 18.60
CA LYS A 3 9.90 -9.01 17.83
C LYS A 3 8.91 -9.50 16.77
N VAL A 4 7.63 -9.15 16.92
CA VAL A 4 6.61 -9.45 15.92
C VAL A 4 6.95 -8.61 14.69
N MET A 5 7.26 -9.25 13.57
CA MET A 5 7.48 -8.52 12.32
C MET A 5 6.15 -7.89 11.86
N PRO A 6 6.18 -6.67 11.31
CA PRO A 6 4.99 -6.10 10.70
C PRO A 6 4.49 -7.01 9.60
N LEU A 7 3.18 -7.23 9.57
CA LEU A 7 2.48 -7.84 8.45
C LEU A 7 1.78 -6.71 7.72
N LEU A 8 2.16 -6.50 6.47
CA LEU A 8 1.46 -5.65 5.52
C LEU A 8 1.68 -6.28 4.15
N SER A 9 0.70 -7.04 3.67
CA SER A 9 0.74 -7.68 2.36
C SER A 9 -0.44 -7.24 1.52
N ILE A 10 -0.21 -7.12 0.22
CA ILE A 10 -1.23 -6.77 -0.75
C ILE A 10 -1.16 -7.79 -1.88
N CYS A 11 -2.32 -8.34 -2.26
CA CYS A 11 -2.46 -9.10 -3.49
C CYS A 11 -3.64 -8.55 -4.29
N SER A 12 -3.56 -8.64 -5.61
CA SER A 12 -4.69 -8.36 -6.48
C SER A 12 -5.44 -9.66 -6.76
N SER A 13 -6.74 -9.58 -6.99
CA SER A 13 -7.46 -10.65 -7.67
C SER A 13 -6.86 -10.91 -9.05
N GLU A 14 -7.21 -12.06 -9.65
CA GLU A 14 -6.74 -12.43 -10.99
C GLU A 14 -7.07 -11.38 -12.05
N THR A 15 -8.26 -10.75 -11.95
CA THR A 15 -8.68 -9.71 -12.90
C THR A 15 -8.07 -8.34 -12.60
N GLY A 16 -7.57 -8.13 -11.38
CA GLY A 16 -7.06 -6.84 -10.92
C GLY A 16 -8.14 -5.87 -10.43
N ASP A 17 -9.41 -6.26 -10.45
CA ASP A 17 -10.52 -5.39 -10.05
C ASP A 17 -10.64 -5.19 -8.53
N SER A 18 -9.96 -6.05 -7.77
CA SER A 18 -9.92 -5.96 -6.31
C SER A 18 -8.51 -6.20 -5.80
N VAL A 19 -8.21 -5.56 -4.66
CA VAL A 19 -7.00 -5.83 -3.88
C VAL A 19 -7.40 -6.31 -2.50
N HIS A 20 -6.69 -7.31 -1.99
CA HIS A 20 -6.81 -7.76 -0.62
C HIS A 20 -5.57 -7.30 0.15
N MET A 21 -5.80 -6.60 1.26
CA MET A 21 -4.75 -6.12 2.14
C MET A 21 -4.80 -6.88 3.46
N HIS A 22 -3.72 -7.60 3.77
CA HIS A 22 -3.55 -8.31 5.03
C HIS A 22 -2.60 -7.53 5.91
N ALA A 23 -3.05 -7.14 7.09
CA ALA A 23 -2.23 -6.37 8.01
C ALA A 23 -2.41 -6.80 9.47
N ASN A 24 -1.33 -6.75 10.23
CA ASN A 24 -1.40 -6.73 11.69
C ASN A 24 -1.36 -5.29 12.21
N LEU A 25 -1.46 -5.09 13.53
CA LEU A 25 -1.44 -3.75 14.13
C LEU A 25 -0.26 -2.90 13.67
N GLN A 26 0.95 -3.47 13.61
CA GLN A 26 2.13 -2.73 13.19
C GLN A 26 2.09 -2.34 11.71
N GLY A 27 1.57 -3.22 10.83
CA GLY A 27 1.36 -2.90 9.42
C GLY A 27 0.32 -1.80 9.22
N LEU A 28 -0.75 -1.80 10.00
CA LEU A 28 -1.75 -0.72 9.98
C LEU A 28 -1.17 0.61 10.44
N ILE A 29 -0.30 0.62 11.45
CA ILE A 29 0.40 1.82 11.90
C ILE A 29 1.31 2.36 10.78
N ILE A 30 2.07 1.49 10.09
CA ILE A 30 2.91 1.88 8.95
C ILE A 30 2.09 2.53 7.83
N LEU A 31 0.93 1.95 7.50
CA LEU A 31 0.02 2.56 6.51
C LEU A 31 -0.54 3.90 7.00
N GLN A 32 -0.94 3.99 8.27
CA GLN A 32 -1.48 5.21 8.86
C GLN A 32 -0.46 6.35 8.82
N ASP A 33 0.80 6.09 9.14
CA ASP A 33 1.85 7.11 9.14
C ASP A 33 2.07 7.70 7.74
N ALA A 34 2.04 6.86 6.69
CA ALA A 34 2.13 7.32 5.30
C ALA A 34 0.92 8.19 4.90
N ILE A 35 -0.29 7.78 5.29
CA ILE A 35 -1.51 8.58 5.05
C ILE A 35 -1.42 9.92 5.77
N ILE A 36 -0.98 9.96 7.02
CA ILE A 36 -0.77 11.20 7.78
C ILE A 36 0.26 12.10 7.08
N ASN A 37 1.34 11.52 6.52
CA ASN A 37 2.32 12.29 5.78
C ASN A 37 1.72 12.94 4.52
N LEU A 38 0.97 12.17 3.73
CA LEU A 38 0.27 12.67 2.55
C LEU A 38 -0.75 13.77 2.91
N GLN A 39 -1.50 13.59 4.00
CA GLN A 39 -2.41 14.62 4.51
C GLN A 39 -1.68 15.92 4.85
N ARG A 40 -0.51 15.84 5.49
CA ARG A 40 0.31 17.02 5.80
C ARG A 40 0.78 17.74 4.52
N LYS A 41 1.16 16.99 3.49
CA LYS A 41 1.54 17.54 2.17
C LYS A 41 0.36 18.25 1.51
N LEU A 42 -0.83 17.64 1.51
CA LEU A 42 -2.05 18.28 0.98
C LEU A 42 -2.44 19.54 1.74
N LEU A 43 -2.31 19.55 3.07
CA LEU A 43 -2.55 20.76 3.88
C LEU A 43 -1.57 21.90 3.56
N ALA A 44 -0.42 21.59 2.95
CA ALA A 44 0.56 22.53 2.44
C ALA A 44 0.42 22.80 0.93
N ASP A 45 -0.71 22.40 0.32
CA ASP A 45 -1.00 22.52 -1.11
C ASP A 45 0.01 21.80 -2.02
N GLN A 46 0.54 20.66 -1.54
CA GLN A 46 1.49 19.83 -2.27
C GLN A 46 0.86 18.50 -2.66
N SER A 47 0.91 18.18 -3.96
CA SER A 47 0.61 16.84 -4.45
C SER A 47 1.87 15.98 -4.42
N ASP A 48 1.76 14.74 -3.93
CA ASP A 48 2.89 13.81 -3.82
C ASP A 48 2.40 12.37 -3.67
N HIS A 49 3.31 11.44 -3.39
CA HIS A 49 3.04 10.03 -3.23
C HIS A 49 3.91 9.39 -2.15
N GLU A 50 3.46 8.23 -1.68
CA GLU A 50 4.23 7.32 -0.81
C GLU A 50 4.40 5.98 -1.51
N HIS A 51 5.53 5.32 -1.23
CA HIS A 51 5.83 3.99 -1.75
C HIS A 51 5.87 2.97 -0.63
N PHE A 52 5.24 1.82 -0.85
CA PHE A 52 5.49 0.62 -0.09
C PHE A 52 6.08 -0.43 -1.02
N ARG A 53 7.20 -1.04 -0.65
CA ARG A 53 7.84 -2.06 -1.48
C ARG A 53 8.15 -3.30 -0.67
N SER A 54 8.13 -4.43 -1.35
CA SER A 54 8.61 -5.70 -0.82
C SER A 54 10.12 -5.85 -0.97
N ALA A 55 10.70 -6.85 -0.30
CA ALA A 55 12.13 -7.14 -0.37
C ALA A 55 12.60 -7.40 -1.82
N ASP A 56 11.76 -8.05 -2.63
CA ASP A 56 12.05 -8.33 -4.04
C ASP A 56 12.17 -7.05 -4.88
N TRP A 57 11.64 -5.94 -4.38
CA TRP A 57 11.64 -4.61 -5.01
C TRP A 57 12.42 -3.58 -4.17
N ALA A 58 13.39 -4.06 -3.39
CA ALA A 58 14.29 -3.25 -2.57
C ALA A 58 13.59 -2.35 -1.53
N GLY A 59 12.47 -2.81 -0.97
CA GLY A 59 11.84 -2.22 0.22
C GLY A 59 11.54 -3.25 1.29
N TYR A 60 11.04 -2.81 2.44
CA TYR A 60 10.77 -3.69 3.58
C TYR A 60 9.40 -3.42 4.23
N GLU A 61 8.60 -2.57 3.61
CA GLU A 61 7.30 -2.18 4.14
C GLU A 61 6.22 -3.21 3.78
N LEU A 62 6.35 -3.88 2.62
CA LEU A 62 5.47 -4.97 2.21
C LEU A 62 6.09 -6.34 2.48
N THR A 63 5.31 -7.20 3.12
CA THR A 63 5.55 -8.64 3.16
C THR A 63 4.99 -9.33 1.92
N THR A 64 5.59 -10.44 1.49
CA THR A 64 5.18 -11.21 0.31
C THR A 64 4.36 -12.45 0.66
N SER A 65 3.46 -12.33 1.65
CA SER A 65 2.59 -13.42 2.10
C SER A 65 1.16 -13.28 1.58
N MET A 66 0.52 -14.37 1.19
CA MET A 66 -0.92 -14.40 0.86
C MET A 66 -1.57 -15.65 1.45
N LEU A 67 -2.90 -15.66 1.53
CA LEU A 67 -3.64 -16.84 1.95
C LEU A 67 -3.55 -17.94 0.88
N GLU A 68 -3.61 -19.21 1.32
CA GLU A 68 -3.65 -20.35 0.40
C GLU A 68 -4.84 -20.28 -0.57
N SER A 69 -5.99 -19.82 -0.11
CA SER A 69 -7.18 -19.61 -0.95
C SER A 69 -6.97 -18.54 -2.02
N GLU A 70 -6.18 -17.49 -1.75
CA GLU A 70 -5.86 -16.44 -2.71
C GLU A 70 -4.89 -16.95 -3.77
N TYR A 71 -3.88 -17.70 -3.35
CA TYR A 71 -2.98 -18.40 -4.26
C TYR A 71 -3.76 -19.34 -5.20
N ASN A 72 -4.66 -20.16 -4.64
CA ASN A 72 -5.51 -21.07 -5.41
C ASN A 72 -6.51 -20.34 -6.33
N SER A 73 -6.84 -19.09 -6.01
CA SER A 73 -7.70 -18.22 -6.83
C SER A 73 -6.90 -17.36 -7.81
N ASN A 74 -5.62 -17.71 -8.07
CA ASN A 74 -4.73 -17.03 -8.99
C ASN A 74 -4.51 -15.53 -8.70
N CYS A 75 -4.63 -15.13 -7.42
CA CYS A 75 -4.30 -13.77 -6.99
C CYS A 75 -2.82 -13.47 -7.27
N LYS A 76 -2.50 -12.22 -7.59
CA LYS A 76 -1.14 -11.78 -7.88
C LYS A 76 -0.57 -11.01 -6.70
N GLN A 77 0.62 -11.40 -6.24
CA GLN A 77 1.32 -10.65 -5.20
C GLN A 77 1.64 -9.24 -5.73
N VAL A 78 1.30 -8.22 -4.95
CA VAL A 78 1.73 -6.84 -5.22
C VAL A 78 3.04 -6.62 -4.48
N HIS A 79 4.07 -6.25 -5.23
CA HIS A 79 5.41 -5.99 -4.70
C HIS A 79 5.70 -4.50 -4.48
N HIS A 80 4.87 -3.62 -5.06
CA HIS A 80 5.01 -2.18 -4.99
C HIS A 80 3.62 -1.53 -5.03
N LEU A 81 3.26 -0.82 -3.96
CA LEU A 81 2.08 0.05 -3.88
C LEU A 81 2.53 1.51 -3.91
N GLU A 82 1.85 2.32 -4.72
CA GLU A 82 1.97 3.78 -4.73
C GLU A 82 0.68 4.39 -4.20
N LEU A 83 0.78 5.22 -3.16
CA LEU A 83 -0.32 6.01 -2.65
C LEU A 83 -0.14 7.45 -3.10
N PHE A 84 -0.94 7.90 -4.07
CA PHE A 84 -0.92 9.28 -4.54
C PHE A 84 -1.90 10.15 -3.77
N ALA A 85 -1.49 11.39 -3.48
CA ALA A 85 -2.34 12.42 -2.91
C ALA A 85 -2.32 13.64 -3.82
N TRP A 86 -3.51 14.05 -4.26
CA TRP A 86 -3.69 15.15 -5.21
C TRP A 86 -4.46 16.30 -4.56
N THR A 87 -4.02 17.52 -4.81
CA THR A 87 -4.84 18.71 -4.55
C THR A 87 -6.01 18.76 -5.55
N ASP A 88 -7.04 19.55 -5.25
CA ASP A 88 -8.20 19.67 -6.14
C ASP A 88 -7.80 20.15 -7.54
N GLU A 89 -6.86 21.09 -7.65
CA GLU A 89 -6.31 21.56 -8.93
C GLU A 89 -5.70 20.39 -9.74
N TRP A 90 -4.87 19.57 -9.11
CA TRP A 90 -4.21 18.45 -9.79
C TRP A 90 -5.21 17.37 -10.20
N ARG A 91 -6.20 17.06 -9.34
CA ARG A 91 -7.31 16.15 -9.65
C ARG A 91 -8.04 16.62 -10.91
N GLU A 92 -8.46 17.88 -10.95
CA GLU A 92 -9.19 18.45 -12.10
C GLU A 92 -8.36 18.44 -13.38
N LYS A 93 -7.09 18.86 -13.30
CA LYS A 93 -6.16 18.87 -14.43
C LYS A 93 -5.95 17.48 -15.04
N HIS A 94 -5.96 16.43 -14.21
CA HIS A 94 -5.65 15.05 -14.63
C HIS A 94 -6.91 14.21 -14.87
N LYS A 95 -8.09 14.77 -14.63
CA LYS A 95 -9.39 14.10 -14.78
C LYS A 95 -9.48 12.81 -13.95
N LEU A 96 -8.98 12.90 -12.72
CA LEU A 96 -9.10 11.86 -11.70
C LEU A 96 -10.41 12.02 -10.91
#